data_AF-A0A954L4E6-F1
#
_entry.id   AF-A0A954L4E6-F1
#
_cell.length_a   1.000
_cell.length_b   1.000
_cell.length_c   1.000
_cell.angle_alpha   90.00
_cell.angle_beta   90.00
_cell.angle_gamma   90.00
#
_symmetry.space_group_name_H-M   'P 1'
#
loop_
_entity.id
_entity.type
_entity.pdbx_description
1 polymer ?
#
loop_
_entity_poly.entity_id
_entity_poly.type
_entity_poly.pdbx_seq_one_letter_code
_entity_poly.pdbx_strand_id
1 'polypeptide(L)'
;VVGGSLGGMQVLEWAARFPDSIRSVIALASGAKLAAQGIAFNAVGRRAIFQDPLFRNGLYYDQEEKPRFGLALARMIAHITYLSEQSIEMKFGRKLQHSDVLAYDLRKETEFQIESYLHYQGTQFVERFDANSYLLLTRAMDYFNLEEAHGPMAECLARTDARFLVCSYTTDWLFSTEQSRAVVRALLQARRDVTFTELDSPFGHDAFLIDSQLSMLRRLVEPFLATTLHQARTA
;
A
#
# COMPACT_ATOMS: atom_id res chain seq x y z
N VAL A 1 0.62 18.08 0.02
CA VAL A 1 1.25 16.79 0.41
C VAL A 1 0.69 15.67 -0.45
N VAL A 2 1.49 14.64 -0.77
CA VAL A 2 1.08 13.50 -1.61
C VAL A 2 1.55 12.20 -0.97
N GLY A 3 0.72 11.15 -1.03
CA GLY A 3 1.07 9.85 -0.50
C GLY A 3 0.21 8.74 -1.11
N GLY A 4 0.85 7.62 -1.43
CA GLY A 4 0.20 6.38 -1.84
C GLY A 4 0.26 5.32 -0.75
N SER A 5 -0.72 4.42 -0.67
CA SER A 5 -0.72 3.31 0.30
C SER A 5 -0.60 3.80 1.75
N LEU A 6 0.33 3.26 2.55
CA LEU A 6 0.70 3.78 3.86
C LEU A 6 1.02 5.28 3.85
N GLY A 7 1.62 5.81 2.79
CA GLY A 7 1.83 7.26 2.63
C GLY A 7 0.51 8.03 2.47
N GLY A 8 -0.51 7.40 1.89
CA GLY A 8 -1.87 7.94 1.82
C GLY A 8 -2.49 8.10 3.21
N MET A 9 -2.28 7.13 4.10
CA MET A 9 -2.67 7.24 5.52
C MET A 9 -1.96 8.41 6.19
N GLN A 10 -0.66 8.58 5.94
CA GLN A 10 0.14 9.67 6.51
C GLN A 10 -0.35 11.06 6.06
N VAL A 11 -0.74 11.24 4.79
CA VAL A 11 -1.25 12.55 4.34
C VAL A 11 -2.65 12.85 4.87
N LEU A 12 -3.48 11.84 5.13
CA LEU A 12 -4.76 12.01 5.82
C LEU A 12 -4.55 12.38 7.29
N GLU A 13 -3.60 11.73 7.97
CA GLU A 13 -3.18 12.10 9.32
C GLU A 13 -2.66 13.54 9.37
N TRP A 14 -1.86 13.94 8.37
CA TRP A 14 -1.35 15.31 8.27
C TRP A 14 -2.49 16.32 8.16
N ALA A 15 -3.52 16.01 7.37
CA ALA A 15 -4.69 16.87 7.19
C ALA A 15 -5.50 17.04 8.48
N ALA A 16 -5.67 15.98 9.26
CA ALA A 16 -6.40 16.03 10.53
C ALA A 16 -5.59 16.69 11.65
N ARG A 17 -4.27 16.46 11.71
CA ARG A 17 -3.39 16.92 12.79
C ARG A 17 -2.85 18.33 12.59
N PHE A 18 -2.54 18.72 11.36
CA PHE A 18 -1.93 20.02 11.04
C PHE A 18 -2.73 20.74 9.94
N PRO A 19 -4.00 21.10 10.23
CA PRO A 19 -4.94 21.57 9.21
C PRO A 19 -4.50 22.84 8.47
N ASP A 20 -3.75 23.72 9.14
CA ASP A 20 -3.30 25.01 8.59
C ASP A 20 -1.99 24.92 7.79
N SER A 21 -1.32 23.77 7.84
CA SER A 21 0.03 23.59 7.25
C SER A 21 0.00 23.05 5.82
N ILE A 22 -1.19 22.86 5.23
CA ILE A 22 -1.35 22.23 3.92
C ILE A 22 -2.39 22.97 3.07
N ARG A 23 -2.13 23.03 1.76
CA ARG A 23 -3.06 23.60 0.75
C ARG A 23 -3.75 22.53 -0.08
N SER A 24 -3.12 21.36 -0.21
CA SER A 24 -3.70 20.21 -0.89
C SER A 24 -3.19 18.89 -0.35
N VAL A 25 -4.05 17.87 -0.46
CA VAL A 25 -3.81 16.48 -0.11
C VAL A 25 -4.06 15.63 -1.35
N ILE A 26 -3.11 14.78 -1.70
CA ILE A 26 -3.27 13.77 -2.75
C ILE A 26 -3.09 12.40 -2.11
N ALA A 27 -4.17 11.62 -2.02
CA ALA A 27 -4.17 10.27 -1.45
C ALA A 27 -4.42 9.25 -2.57
N LEU A 28 -3.46 8.34 -2.78
CA LEU A 28 -3.50 7.33 -3.84
C LEU A 28 -3.60 5.94 -3.20
N ALA A 29 -4.49 5.06 -3.68
CA ALA A 29 -4.59 3.67 -3.24
C ALA A 29 -4.55 3.52 -1.70
N SER A 30 -5.41 4.25 -0.99
CA SER A 30 -5.35 4.36 0.47
C SER A 30 -6.74 4.49 1.09
N GLY A 31 -6.80 4.45 2.42
CA GLY A 31 -7.99 4.67 3.21
C GLY A 31 -7.70 5.27 4.59
N ALA A 32 -8.77 5.59 5.32
CA ALA A 32 -8.70 6.12 6.69
C ALA A 32 -8.32 5.07 7.77
N LYS A 33 -8.27 3.79 7.38
CA LYS A 33 -7.80 2.64 8.16
C LYS A 33 -7.57 1.44 7.25
N LEU A 34 -6.79 0.47 7.73
CA LEU A 34 -6.62 -0.81 7.03
C LEU A 34 -7.82 -1.74 7.29
N ALA A 35 -8.24 -2.49 6.27
CA ALA A 35 -9.29 -3.50 6.43
C ALA A 35 -8.78 -4.74 7.19
N ALA A 36 -9.71 -5.50 7.78
CA ALA A 36 -9.39 -6.72 8.53
C ALA A 36 -8.57 -7.74 7.72
N GLN A 37 -8.83 -7.85 6.42
CA GLN A 37 -8.06 -8.71 5.52
C GLN A 37 -6.59 -8.28 5.42
N GLY A 38 -6.32 -6.97 5.26
CA GLY A 38 -4.95 -6.43 5.24
C GLY A 38 -4.23 -6.68 6.56
N ILE A 39 -4.93 -6.50 7.69
CA ILE A 39 -4.39 -6.80 9.03
C ILE A 39 -4.03 -8.29 9.15
N ALA A 40 -4.84 -9.20 8.60
CA ALA A 40 -4.57 -10.63 8.60
C ALA A 40 -3.28 -10.97 7.84
N PHE A 41 -3.10 -10.43 6.63
CA PHE A 41 -1.86 -10.61 5.86
C PHE A 41 -0.63 -10.08 6.61
N ASN A 42 -0.74 -8.86 7.17
CA ASN A 42 0.32 -8.29 7.98
C ASN A 42 0.65 -9.16 9.22
N ALA A 43 -0.36 -9.72 9.88
CA ALA A 43 -0.16 -10.60 11.03
C ALA A 43 0.60 -11.89 10.66
N VAL A 44 0.25 -12.54 9.55
CA VAL A 44 0.96 -13.74 9.06
C VAL A 44 2.40 -13.38 8.67
N GLY A 45 2.61 -12.28 7.94
CA GLY A 45 3.95 -11.82 7.57
C GLY A 45 4.84 -11.53 8.78
N ARG A 46 4.32 -10.83 9.79
CA ARG A 46 5.06 -10.63 11.06
C ARG A 46 5.35 -11.93 11.78
N ARG A 47 4.41 -12.90 11.77
CA ARG A 47 4.63 -14.21 12.39
C ARG A 47 5.77 -14.98 11.72
N ALA A 48 5.92 -14.87 10.39
CA ALA A 48 7.05 -15.46 9.67
C ALA A 48 8.40 -14.93 10.18
N ILE A 49 8.50 -13.61 10.40
CA ILE A 49 9.72 -12.99 10.96
C ILE A 49 9.98 -13.45 12.40
N PHE A 50 8.95 -13.45 13.25
CA PHE A 50 9.11 -13.86 14.65
C PHE A 50 9.52 -15.33 14.81
N GLN A 51 9.20 -16.18 13.83
CA GLN A 51 9.55 -17.60 13.86
C GLN A 51 10.89 -17.91 13.20
N ASP A 52 11.55 -16.92 12.60
CA ASP A 52 12.90 -17.10 12.08
C ASP A 52 13.89 -17.23 13.26
N PRO A 53 14.62 -18.35 13.40
CA PRO A 53 15.57 -18.55 14.49
C PRO A 53 16.66 -17.47 14.53
N LEU A 54 16.98 -16.87 13.38
CA LEU A 54 17.98 -15.81 13.25
C LEU A 54 17.42 -14.43 13.65
N PHE A 55 16.11 -14.29 13.90
CA PHE A 55 15.53 -13.02 14.36
C PHE A 55 15.99 -12.65 15.76
N ARG A 56 16.26 -13.64 16.64
CA ARG A 56 16.83 -13.40 17.98
C ARG A 56 16.15 -12.27 18.75
N ASN A 57 14.81 -12.24 18.71
CA ASN A 57 13.98 -11.20 19.33
C ASN A 57 14.36 -9.75 18.93
N GLY A 58 14.81 -9.56 17.68
CA GLY A 58 15.23 -8.26 17.14
C GLY A 58 16.69 -7.92 17.40
N LEU A 59 17.45 -8.76 18.11
CA LEU A 59 18.86 -8.55 18.47
C LEU A 59 19.83 -9.24 17.49
N TYR A 60 19.61 -9.07 16.19
CA TYR A 60 20.39 -9.71 15.13
C TYR A 60 21.45 -8.80 14.48
N TYR A 61 21.57 -7.54 14.89
CA TYR A 61 22.46 -6.57 14.22
C TYR A 61 23.96 -6.89 14.38
N ASP A 62 24.36 -7.42 15.53
CA ASP A 62 25.75 -7.82 15.81
C ASP A 62 26.06 -9.25 15.32
N GLN A 63 25.13 -9.87 14.59
CA GLN A 63 25.27 -11.23 14.08
C GLN A 63 25.65 -11.20 12.60
N GLU A 64 26.44 -12.17 12.19
CA GLU A 64 26.79 -12.35 10.77
C GLU A 64 25.55 -12.73 9.94
N GLU A 65 24.71 -13.59 10.49
CA GLU A 65 23.47 -14.04 9.85
C GLU A 65 22.25 -13.24 10.33
N LYS A 66 21.36 -12.91 9.40
CA LYS A 66 20.13 -12.12 9.60
C LYS A 66 18.88 -12.99 9.40
N PRO A 67 17.69 -12.58 9.89
CA PRO A 67 16.41 -13.29 9.67
C PRO A 67 15.89 -13.16 8.22
N ARG A 68 16.69 -13.64 7.28
CA ARG A 68 16.47 -13.49 5.84
C ARG A 68 15.28 -14.32 5.38
N PHE A 69 15.11 -15.51 5.93
CA PHE A 69 14.03 -16.42 5.54
C PHE A 69 12.66 -15.89 5.97
N GLY A 70 12.51 -15.51 7.24
CA GLY A 70 11.27 -14.96 7.76
C GLY A 70 10.87 -13.66 7.07
N LEU A 71 11.83 -12.76 6.80
CA LEU A 71 11.58 -11.52 6.08
C LEU A 71 11.23 -11.75 4.60
N ALA A 72 11.88 -12.69 3.92
CA ALA A 72 11.54 -13.07 2.55
C ALA A 72 10.11 -13.61 2.46
N LEU A 73 9.71 -14.51 3.37
CA LEU A 73 8.36 -15.06 3.41
C LEU A 73 7.32 -13.96 3.70
N ALA A 74 7.60 -13.07 4.65
CA ALA A 74 6.74 -11.91 4.91
C ALA A 74 6.57 -11.04 3.66
N ARG A 75 7.66 -10.79 2.92
CA ARG A 75 7.59 -10.07 1.65
C ARG A 75 6.77 -10.80 0.60
N MET A 76 6.93 -12.11 0.45
CA MET A 76 6.16 -12.90 -0.53
C MET A 76 4.66 -12.77 -0.27
N ILE A 77 4.25 -12.93 0.99
CA ILE A 77 2.86 -12.79 1.42
C ILE A 77 2.34 -11.39 1.11
N ALA A 78 3.08 -10.35 1.48
CA ALA A 78 2.68 -8.97 1.22
C ALA A 78 2.63 -8.67 -0.28
N HIS A 79 3.55 -9.22 -1.07
CA HIS A 79 3.62 -8.99 -2.51
C HIS A 79 2.41 -9.56 -3.26
N ILE A 80 1.84 -10.66 -2.77
CA ILE A 80 0.56 -11.17 -3.29
C ILE A 80 -0.54 -10.12 -3.15
N THR A 81 -0.57 -9.38 -2.03
CA THR A 81 -1.57 -8.33 -1.79
C THR A 81 -1.43 -7.10 -2.68
N TYR A 82 -0.26 -6.93 -3.32
CA TYR A 82 -0.03 -5.77 -4.16
C TYR A 82 -0.48 -5.98 -5.61
N LEU A 83 -0.60 -7.25 -6.01
CA LEU A 83 -0.98 -7.67 -7.35
C LEU A 83 -2.49 -7.89 -7.43
N SER A 84 -3.05 -7.77 -8.63
CA SER A 84 -4.40 -8.25 -8.89
C SER A 84 -4.39 -9.70 -9.38
N GLU A 85 -5.51 -10.40 -9.21
CA GLU A 85 -5.75 -11.71 -9.83
C GLU A 85 -5.51 -11.66 -11.35
N GLN A 86 -6.05 -10.63 -12.03
CA GLN A 86 -5.89 -10.46 -13.47
C GLN A 86 -4.42 -10.33 -13.89
N SER A 87 -3.60 -9.59 -13.15
CA SER A 87 -2.17 -9.44 -13.44
C SER A 87 -1.39 -10.73 -13.22
N ILE A 88 -1.76 -11.51 -12.19
CA ILE A 88 -1.13 -12.80 -11.89
C ILE A 88 -1.46 -13.79 -13.01
N GLU A 89 -2.73 -13.89 -13.40
CA GLU A 89 -3.18 -14.80 -14.46
C GLU A 89 -2.55 -14.43 -15.81
N MET A 90 -2.57 -13.15 -16.19
CA MET A 90 -1.99 -12.68 -17.44
C MET A 90 -0.49 -12.98 -17.54
N LYS A 91 0.24 -12.78 -16.44
CA LYS A 91 1.70 -12.91 -16.44
C LYS A 91 2.17 -14.36 -16.31
N PHE A 92 1.56 -15.12 -15.40
CA PHE A 92 2.05 -16.45 -15.01
C PHE A 92 1.11 -17.57 -15.41
N GLY A 93 -0.20 -17.40 -15.20
CA GLY A 93 -1.19 -18.47 -15.30
C GLY A 93 -0.70 -19.73 -14.57
N ARG A 94 -0.80 -20.89 -15.22
CA ARG A 94 -0.30 -22.18 -14.70
C ARG A 94 1.03 -22.62 -15.32
N LYS A 95 1.84 -21.68 -15.82
CA LYS A 95 3.11 -22.02 -16.49
C LYS A 95 4.12 -22.57 -15.50
N LEU A 96 4.80 -23.64 -15.91
CA LEU A 96 5.90 -24.25 -15.20
C LEU A 96 7.21 -23.51 -15.49
N GLN A 97 8.16 -23.56 -14.54
CA GLN A 97 9.38 -22.78 -14.61
C GLN A 97 10.46 -23.38 -15.54
N HIS A 98 10.61 -24.71 -15.55
CA HIS A 98 11.74 -25.40 -16.21
C HIS A 98 11.35 -26.69 -16.97
N SER A 99 10.06 -26.97 -17.11
CA SER A 99 9.54 -28.24 -17.65
C SER A 99 8.12 -28.03 -18.19
N ASP A 100 7.66 -28.90 -19.08
CA ASP A 100 6.24 -28.97 -19.49
C ASP A 100 5.46 -30.07 -18.74
N VAL A 101 6.13 -30.79 -17.84
CA VAL A 101 5.57 -31.89 -17.05
C VAL A 101 5.70 -31.60 -15.56
N LEU A 102 4.63 -31.91 -14.81
CA LEU A 102 4.59 -31.82 -13.36
C LEU A 102 5.59 -32.80 -12.71
N ALA A 103 6.37 -32.31 -11.77
CA ALA A 103 7.40 -33.02 -11.05
C ALA A 103 6.84 -33.89 -9.90
N TYR A 104 5.69 -33.51 -9.33
CA TYR A 104 5.08 -34.18 -8.16
C TYR A 104 6.05 -34.35 -6.97
N ASP A 105 7.00 -33.41 -6.78
CA ASP A 105 7.97 -33.42 -5.70
C ASP A 105 7.79 -32.20 -4.79
N LEU A 106 7.24 -32.44 -3.60
CA LEU A 106 7.01 -31.40 -2.59
C LEU A 106 8.30 -30.79 -2.02
N ARG A 107 9.47 -31.41 -2.25
CA ARG A 107 10.77 -30.86 -1.81
C ARG A 107 11.29 -29.79 -2.76
N LYS A 108 10.72 -29.68 -3.96
CA LYS A 108 11.10 -28.65 -4.93
C LYS A 108 10.54 -27.31 -4.47
N GLU A 109 11.42 -26.35 -4.24
CA GLU A 109 11.01 -25.02 -3.76
C GLU A 109 10.16 -24.27 -4.77
N THR A 110 10.39 -24.47 -6.07
CA THR A 110 9.63 -23.81 -7.14
C THR A 110 9.38 -24.75 -8.31
N GLU A 111 8.11 -24.92 -8.67
CA GLU A 111 7.63 -25.66 -9.83
C GLU A 111 6.97 -24.71 -10.85
N PHE A 112 6.17 -23.77 -10.37
CA PHE A 112 5.48 -22.76 -11.19
C PHE A 112 6.27 -21.45 -11.31
N GLN A 113 6.06 -20.73 -12.42
CA GLN A 113 6.71 -19.43 -12.65
C GLN A 113 6.38 -18.40 -11.57
N ILE A 114 5.15 -18.41 -11.04
CA ILE A 114 4.74 -17.50 -9.96
C ILE A 114 5.51 -17.76 -8.67
N GLU A 115 5.81 -19.02 -8.34
CA GLU A 115 6.59 -19.39 -7.15
C GLU A 115 8.02 -18.85 -7.27
N SER A 116 8.66 -19.08 -8.43
CA SER A 116 9.99 -18.54 -8.73
C SER A 116 10.00 -17.01 -8.67
N TYR A 117 8.98 -16.35 -9.22
CA TYR A 117 8.84 -14.91 -9.15
C TYR A 117 8.73 -14.39 -7.71
N LEU A 118 7.86 -14.99 -6.88
CA LEU A 118 7.69 -14.59 -5.49
C LEU A 118 8.98 -14.80 -4.69
N HIS A 119 9.67 -15.93 -4.89
CA HIS A 119 10.94 -16.22 -4.23
C HIS A 119 12.02 -15.19 -4.60
N TYR A 120 12.09 -14.82 -5.88
CA TYR A 120 12.98 -13.75 -6.34
C TYR A 120 12.64 -12.40 -5.70
N GLN A 121 11.36 -12.00 -5.66
CA GLN A 121 10.93 -10.76 -5.01
C GLN A 121 11.25 -10.73 -3.51
N GLY A 122 11.05 -11.86 -2.81
CA GLY A 122 11.42 -12.02 -1.41
C GLY A 122 12.92 -11.85 -1.19
N THR A 123 13.73 -12.54 -1.99
CA THR A 123 15.20 -12.49 -1.90
C THR A 123 15.73 -11.07 -2.12
N GLN A 124 15.30 -10.40 -3.19
CA GLN A 124 15.74 -9.04 -3.50
C GLN A 124 15.33 -8.03 -2.43
N PHE A 125 14.19 -8.23 -1.78
CA PHE A 125 13.72 -7.33 -0.73
C PHE A 125 14.58 -7.38 0.53
N VAL A 126 15.03 -8.58 0.92
CA VAL A 126 15.85 -8.79 2.11
C VAL A 126 17.20 -8.06 2.05
N GLU A 127 17.75 -7.85 0.85
CA GLU A 127 19.01 -7.11 0.69
C GLU A 127 18.90 -5.62 0.99
N ARG A 128 17.67 -5.07 0.95
CA ARG A 128 17.43 -3.62 1.03
C ARG A 128 16.49 -3.22 2.17
N PHE A 129 16.05 -4.16 2.99
CA PHE A 129 15.07 -3.88 4.05
C PHE A 129 15.39 -4.62 5.34
N ASP A 130 15.02 -3.99 6.44
CA ASP A 130 15.29 -4.47 7.80
C ASP A 130 14.04 -5.09 8.43
N ALA A 131 14.21 -6.22 9.13
CA ALA A 131 13.09 -6.98 9.69
C ALA A 131 12.38 -6.23 10.83
N ASN A 132 13.12 -5.61 11.75
CA ASN A 132 12.53 -4.77 12.81
C ASN A 132 11.74 -3.60 12.22
N SER A 133 12.29 -2.93 11.20
CA SER A 133 11.62 -1.85 10.47
C SER A 133 10.32 -2.33 9.82
N TYR A 134 10.33 -3.51 9.20
CA TYR A 134 9.14 -4.12 8.61
C TYR A 134 8.05 -4.39 9.67
N LEU A 135 8.45 -4.96 10.82
CA LEU A 135 7.53 -5.21 11.93
C LEU A 135 6.87 -3.92 12.44
N LEU A 136 7.67 -2.85 12.61
CA LEU A 136 7.19 -1.56 13.09
C LEU A 136 6.25 -0.89 12.08
N LEU A 137 6.62 -0.84 10.80
CA LEU A 137 5.83 -0.18 9.77
C LEU A 137 4.50 -0.89 9.52
N THR A 138 4.50 -2.22 9.43
CA THR A 138 3.25 -2.99 9.27
C THR A 138 2.36 -2.87 10.51
N ARG A 139 2.95 -2.76 11.71
CA ARG A 139 2.17 -2.54 12.93
C ARG A 139 1.57 -1.14 12.99
N ALA A 140 2.32 -0.13 12.59
CA ALA A 140 1.83 1.25 12.49
C ALA A 140 0.66 1.35 11.49
N MET A 141 0.77 0.65 10.35
CA MET A 141 -0.30 0.55 9.36
C MET A 141 -1.57 -0.11 9.92
N ASP A 142 -1.43 -1.18 10.71
CA ASP A 142 -2.57 -1.86 11.34
C ASP A 142 -3.24 -1.00 12.43
N TYR A 143 -2.45 -0.24 13.19
CA TYR A 143 -2.97 0.63 14.26
C TYR A 143 -3.56 1.94 13.75
N PHE A 144 -3.25 2.34 12.53
CA PHE A 144 -3.79 3.57 11.97
C PHE A 144 -5.31 3.47 11.81
N ASN A 145 -6.00 4.31 12.55
CA ASN A 145 -7.43 4.56 12.39
C ASN A 145 -7.69 6.06 12.61
N LEU A 146 -7.97 6.77 11.52
CA LEU A 146 -8.15 8.22 11.53
C LEU A 146 -9.30 8.66 12.45
N GLU A 147 -10.39 7.89 12.49
CA GLU A 147 -11.58 8.24 13.27
C GLU A 147 -11.37 8.04 14.77
N GLU A 148 -10.69 6.96 15.15
CA GLU A 148 -10.34 6.72 16.55
C GLU A 148 -9.36 7.78 17.08
N ALA A 149 -8.45 8.26 16.24
CA ALA A 149 -7.45 9.25 16.63
C ALA A 149 -8.01 10.69 16.72
N HIS A 150 -8.93 11.08 15.82
CA HIS A 150 -9.33 12.50 15.67
C HIS A 150 -10.83 12.79 15.78
N GLY A 151 -11.64 11.76 16.01
CA GLY A 151 -13.11 11.83 15.97
C GLY A 151 -13.68 11.55 14.57
N PRO A 152 -14.99 11.70 14.36
CA PRO A 152 -15.65 11.39 13.10
C PRO A 152 -14.94 12.01 11.89
N MET A 153 -14.80 11.23 10.81
CA MET A 153 -13.96 11.63 9.68
C MET A 153 -14.37 12.97 9.05
N ALA A 154 -15.68 13.24 8.97
CA ALA A 154 -16.19 14.50 8.45
C ALA A 154 -15.79 15.70 9.35
N GLU A 155 -15.76 15.51 10.67
CA GLU A 155 -15.39 16.58 11.61
C GLU A 155 -13.89 16.85 11.60
N CYS A 156 -13.05 15.81 11.57
CA CYS A 156 -11.60 16.01 11.59
C CYS A 156 -11.08 16.57 10.26
N LEU A 157 -11.61 16.11 9.12
CA LEU A 157 -11.24 16.63 7.81
C LEU A 157 -11.88 18.01 7.51
N ALA A 158 -12.95 18.39 8.21
CA ALA A 158 -13.51 19.74 8.13
C ALA A 158 -12.60 20.83 8.71
N ARG A 159 -11.56 20.46 9.47
CA ARG A 159 -10.66 21.42 10.13
C ARG A 159 -9.71 22.10 9.15
N THR A 160 -9.44 21.49 7.99
CA THR A 160 -8.53 22.05 6.97
C THR A 160 -9.28 22.64 5.79
N ASP A 161 -8.77 23.73 5.22
CA ASP A 161 -9.23 24.29 3.94
C ASP A 161 -8.48 23.70 2.74
N ALA A 162 -7.71 22.64 2.94
CA ALA A 162 -6.99 21.97 1.87
C ALA A 162 -7.94 21.36 0.83
N ARG A 163 -7.50 21.35 -0.42
CA ARG A 163 -8.15 20.61 -1.52
C ARG A 163 -7.70 19.16 -1.52
N PHE A 164 -8.60 18.24 -1.85
CA PHE A 164 -8.33 16.81 -1.84
C PHE A 164 -8.41 16.22 -3.24
N LEU A 165 -7.40 15.44 -3.63
CA LEU A 165 -7.45 14.52 -4.75
C LEU A 165 -7.32 13.10 -4.21
N VAL A 166 -8.36 12.29 -4.40
CA VAL A 166 -8.39 10.88 -3.98
C VAL A 166 -8.44 10.01 -5.22
N CYS A 167 -7.47 9.10 -5.36
CA CYS A 167 -7.45 8.14 -6.47
C CYS A 167 -7.44 6.70 -5.95
N SER A 168 -8.29 5.86 -6.53
CA SER A 168 -8.29 4.41 -6.30
C SER A 168 -8.07 3.65 -7.60
N TYR A 169 -7.89 2.33 -7.52
CA TYR A 169 -7.67 1.46 -8.67
C TYR A 169 -8.68 0.32 -8.67
N THR A 170 -9.25 0.01 -9.83
CA THR A 170 -10.36 -0.95 -9.98
C THR A 170 -10.05 -2.35 -9.45
N THR A 171 -8.79 -2.76 -9.51
CA THR A 171 -8.35 -4.10 -9.08
C THR A 171 -7.57 -4.11 -7.76
N ASP A 172 -7.48 -2.96 -7.07
CA ASP A 172 -6.86 -2.90 -5.75
C ASP A 172 -7.81 -3.47 -4.69
N TRP A 173 -7.37 -4.57 -4.07
CA TRP A 173 -8.10 -5.25 -3.01
C TRP A 173 -7.45 -5.08 -1.63
N LEU A 174 -6.24 -4.53 -1.56
CA LEU A 174 -5.59 -4.17 -0.29
C LEU A 174 -6.17 -2.85 0.24
N PHE A 175 -6.32 -1.87 -0.64
CA PHE A 175 -7.00 -0.61 -0.41
C PHE A 175 -8.11 -0.41 -1.44
N SER A 176 -9.22 -1.09 -1.18
CA SER A 176 -10.41 -1.05 -2.05
C SER A 176 -10.89 0.37 -2.38
N THR A 177 -11.48 0.53 -3.56
CA THR A 177 -12.21 1.75 -3.95
C THR A 177 -13.21 2.18 -2.87
N GLU A 178 -13.86 1.26 -2.17
CA GLU A 178 -14.81 1.60 -1.12
C GLU A 178 -14.18 2.33 0.07
N GLN A 179 -12.94 2.00 0.44
CA GLN A 179 -12.20 2.75 1.47
C GLN A 179 -11.90 4.19 1.00
N SER A 180 -11.55 4.38 -0.26
CA SER A 180 -11.39 5.73 -0.85
C SER A 180 -12.73 6.47 -0.90
N ARG A 181 -13.82 5.82 -1.30
CA ARG A 181 -15.18 6.41 -1.30
C ARG A 181 -15.63 6.82 0.10
N ALA A 182 -15.26 6.08 1.15
CA ALA A 182 -15.54 6.48 2.52
C ALA A 182 -14.90 7.83 2.88
N VAL A 183 -13.63 8.04 2.51
CA VAL A 183 -12.94 9.33 2.67
C VAL A 183 -13.64 10.44 1.89
N VAL A 184 -13.99 10.18 0.63
CA VAL A 184 -14.70 11.15 -0.22
C VAL A 184 -16.07 11.53 0.36
N ARG A 185 -16.84 10.56 0.86
CA ARG A 185 -18.14 10.85 1.50
C ARG A 185 -17.98 11.75 2.73
N ALA A 186 -16.98 11.50 3.56
CA ALA A 186 -16.69 12.35 4.72
C ALA A 186 -16.31 13.78 4.30
N LEU A 187 -15.48 13.93 3.28
CA LEU A 187 -15.10 15.25 2.72
C LEU A 187 -16.31 16.00 2.13
N LEU A 188 -17.20 15.30 1.43
CA LEU A 188 -18.44 15.88 0.90
C LEU A 188 -19.38 16.33 2.02
N GLN A 189 -19.55 15.52 3.07
CA GLN A 189 -20.33 15.89 4.27
C GLN A 189 -19.74 17.13 4.96
N ALA A 190 -18.41 17.22 4.99
CA ALA A 190 -17.65 18.36 5.51
C ALA A 190 -17.63 19.59 4.59
N ARG A 191 -18.28 19.53 3.41
CA ARG A 191 -18.29 20.56 2.36
C ARG A 191 -16.88 20.99 1.92
N ARG A 192 -15.95 20.03 1.86
CA ARG A 192 -14.57 20.25 1.41
C ARG A 192 -14.43 20.05 -0.09
N ASP A 193 -13.48 20.76 -0.71
CA ASP A 193 -13.15 20.59 -2.13
C ASP A 193 -12.43 19.24 -2.32
N VAL A 194 -13.13 18.29 -2.95
CA VAL A 194 -12.62 16.95 -3.21
C VAL A 194 -12.87 16.56 -4.66
N THR A 195 -11.81 16.06 -5.30
CA THR A 195 -11.88 15.37 -6.59
C THR A 195 -11.58 13.89 -6.37
N PHE A 196 -12.43 13.03 -6.91
CA PHE A 196 -12.27 11.58 -6.84
C PHE A 196 -12.16 10.97 -8.24
N THR A 197 -11.27 10.01 -8.43
CA THR A 197 -11.20 9.21 -9.65
C THR A 197 -10.83 7.77 -9.32
N GLU A 198 -11.63 6.84 -9.83
CA GLU A 198 -11.30 5.43 -9.87
C GLU A 198 -10.62 5.13 -11.21
N LEU A 199 -9.35 4.74 -11.15
CA LEU A 199 -8.53 4.45 -12.33
C LEU A 199 -8.65 2.97 -12.70
N ASP A 200 -9.00 2.72 -13.95
CA ASP A 200 -9.00 1.36 -14.47
C ASP A 200 -7.57 0.87 -14.66
N SER A 201 -7.18 -0.15 -13.90
CA SER A 201 -5.83 -0.71 -13.95
C SER A 201 -5.86 -2.19 -13.60
N PRO A 202 -5.20 -3.05 -14.39
CA PRO A 202 -5.12 -4.47 -14.08
C PRO A 202 -4.05 -4.78 -13.05
N PHE A 203 -3.32 -3.81 -12.50
CA PHE A 203 -2.10 -4.08 -11.71
C PHE A 203 -2.30 -4.12 -10.19
N GLY A 204 -3.54 -3.99 -9.72
CA GLY A 204 -3.84 -3.99 -8.29
C GLY A 204 -3.30 -2.75 -7.57
N HIS A 205 -2.86 -2.95 -6.34
CA HIS A 205 -2.36 -1.88 -5.48
C HIS A 205 -1.12 -1.18 -6.04
N ASP A 206 -0.19 -1.93 -6.66
CA ASP A 206 1.06 -1.37 -7.18
C ASP A 206 0.87 -0.48 -8.42
N ALA A 207 -0.36 -0.33 -8.93
CA ALA A 207 -0.66 0.47 -10.12
C ALA A 207 -0.12 1.91 -10.05
N PHE A 208 -0.09 2.54 -8.87
CA PHE A 208 0.44 3.91 -8.72
C PHE A 208 1.97 4.02 -8.81
N LEU A 209 2.69 2.88 -8.86
CA LEU A 209 4.15 2.81 -8.95
C LEU A 209 4.63 2.35 -10.34
N ILE A 210 3.73 1.95 -11.24
CA ILE A 210 4.09 1.39 -12.54
C ILE A 210 4.17 2.51 -13.58
N ASP A 211 5.33 2.65 -14.23
CA ASP A 211 5.61 3.72 -15.21
C ASP A 211 4.54 3.85 -16.29
N SER A 212 4.03 2.73 -16.82
CA SER A 212 2.98 2.73 -17.85
C SER A 212 1.66 3.33 -17.37
N GLN A 213 1.41 3.33 -16.06
CA GLN A 213 0.21 3.87 -15.41
C GLN A 213 0.38 5.33 -14.96
N LEU A 214 1.61 5.81 -14.79
CA LEU A 214 1.90 7.16 -14.30
C LEU A 214 1.35 8.26 -15.22
N SER A 215 1.20 7.98 -16.52
CA SER A 215 0.59 8.92 -17.48
C SER A 215 -0.87 9.28 -17.13
N MET A 216 -1.63 8.36 -16.52
CA MET A 216 -3.00 8.62 -16.07
C MET A 216 -2.99 9.50 -14.82
N LEU A 217 -2.14 9.17 -13.84
CA LEU A 217 -1.97 9.98 -12.64
C LEU A 217 -1.51 11.41 -12.96
N ARG A 218 -0.55 11.56 -13.88
CA ARG A 218 -0.03 12.86 -14.30
C ARG A 218 -1.13 13.79 -14.81
N ARG A 219 -2.04 13.27 -15.65
CA ARG A 219 -3.19 14.00 -16.20
C ARG A 219 -4.17 14.48 -15.14
N LEU A 220 -4.17 13.88 -13.95
CA LEU A 220 -5.01 14.30 -12.81
C LEU A 220 -4.25 15.24 -11.87
N VAL A 221 -3.01 14.88 -11.53
CA VAL A 221 -2.20 15.58 -10.53
C VAL A 221 -1.73 16.95 -11.02
N GLU A 222 -1.26 17.07 -12.26
CA GLU A 222 -0.75 18.35 -12.78
C GLU A 222 -1.82 19.45 -12.80
N PRO A 223 -3.02 19.25 -13.38
CA PRO A 223 -4.06 20.28 -13.37
C PRO A 223 -4.60 20.58 -11.97
N PHE A 224 -4.69 19.56 -11.11
CA PHE A 224 -5.11 19.72 -9.71
C PHE A 224 -4.15 20.63 -8.95
N LEU A 225 -2.84 20.39 -9.06
CA LEU A 225 -1.82 21.22 -8.41
C LEU A 225 -1.74 22.62 -9.02
N ALA A 226 -1.83 22.75 -10.34
CA ALA A 226 -1.83 24.05 -11.03
C ALA A 226 -3.00 24.93 -10.57
N THR A 227 -4.21 24.35 -10.51
CA THR A 227 -5.40 25.05 -10.01
C THR A 227 -5.28 25.42 -8.54
N THR A 228 -4.76 24.52 -7.70
CA THR A 228 -4.54 24.79 -6.27
C THR A 228 -3.57 25.93 -6.06
N LEU A 229 -2.45 25.94 -6.81
CA LEU A 229 -1.45 27.00 -6.72
C LEU A 229 -2.01 28.34 -7.18
N HIS A 230 -2.82 28.34 -8.24
CA HIS A 230 -3.48 29.56 -8.71
C HIS A 230 -4.40 30.13 -7.64
N GLN A 231 -5.31 29.32 -7.08
CA GLN A 231 -6.23 29.73 -6.01
C GLN A 231 -5.49 30.25 -4.78
N ALA A 232 -4.40 29.59 -4.37
CA ALA A 232 -3.59 30.02 -3.22
C ALA A 232 -2.87 31.36 -3.44
N ARG A 233 -2.64 31.77 -4.70
CA ARG A 233 -2.03 33.07 -5.04
C ARG A 233 -3.05 34.19 -5.20
N THR A 234 -4.32 33.85 -5.43
CA THR A 234 -5.41 34.81 -5.67
C THR A 234 -6.31 35.03 -4.45
N ALA A 235 -6.18 34.20 -3.42
CA ALA A 235 -6.87 34.32 -2.13
C ALA A 235 -6.07 35.20 -1.16
#